data_AF-A0A081ATM2-F1
#
_entry.id   AF-A0A081ATM2-F1
#
_cell.length_a   1.000
_cell.length_b   1.000
_cell.length_c   1.000
_cell.angle_alpha   90.00
_cell.angle_beta   90.00
_cell.angle_gamma   90.00
#
_symmetry.space_group_name_H-M   'P 1'
#
loop_
_entity.id
_entity.type
_entity.pdbx_description
1 polymer ?
#
loop_
_entity_poly.entity_id
_entity_poly.type
_entity_poly.pdbx_seq_one_letter_code
_entity_poly.pdbx_strand_id
1 'polypeptide(L)'
;MIIDDATEQYDILSTLADITGVPEGGFEQDGVGRSLKRKIKFGERVVYSNNPSRKMSVVRGHLRLRYDKVTDSMMLHDVDKDHDMKKDLLPELTADERSEWTKWRDAGRQVNSYYTERWVGKCLLAAGC
;
A
#
# COMPACT_ATOMS: atom_id res chain seq x y z
N MET A 1 -15.06 -16.95 -3.55
CA MET A 1 -14.44 -15.95 -2.66
C MET A 1 -14.58 -14.61 -3.36
N ILE A 2 -15.27 -13.66 -2.74
CA ILE A 2 -15.32 -12.28 -3.22
C ILE A 2 -14.25 -11.53 -2.42
N ILE A 3 -13.52 -10.63 -3.08
CA ILE A 3 -12.49 -9.80 -2.47
C ILE A 3 -12.97 -8.36 -2.60
N ASP A 4 -13.54 -7.82 -1.52
CA ASP A 4 -14.19 -6.50 -1.53
C ASP A 4 -13.25 -5.37 -1.08
N ASP A 5 -12.08 -5.69 -0.50
CA ASP A 5 -11.10 -4.71 0.01
C ASP A 5 -9.89 -4.58 -0.94
N ALA A 6 -9.06 -3.55 -0.73
CA ALA A 6 -7.97 -3.18 -1.61
C ALA A 6 -6.92 -4.29 -1.84
N THR A 7 -6.51 -4.50 -3.10
CA THR A 7 -5.47 -5.47 -3.50
C THR A 7 -4.55 -4.91 -4.57
N GLU A 8 -3.31 -5.41 -4.66
CA GLU A 8 -2.31 -5.02 -5.67
C GLU A 8 -1.55 -6.26 -6.17
N GLN A 9 -0.94 -6.23 -7.37
CA GLN A 9 -0.29 -7.40 -8.00
C GLN A 9 0.75 -8.11 -7.12
N TYR A 10 1.39 -7.40 -6.19
CA TYR A 10 2.39 -7.98 -5.29
C TYR A 10 1.80 -9.01 -4.31
N ASP A 11 0.47 -9.04 -4.13
CA ASP A 11 -0.22 -9.96 -3.22
C ASP A 11 -0.32 -11.38 -3.78
N ILE A 12 -0.14 -11.54 -5.09
CA ILE A 12 -0.33 -12.81 -5.81
C ILE A 12 0.67 -13.87 -5.32
N LEU A 13 1.94 -13.53 -5.16
CA LEU A 13 2.98 -14.47 -4.73
C LEU A 13 2.65 -15.08 -3.35
N SER A 14 2.36 -14.22 -2.37
CA SER A 14 1.98 -14.66 -1.02
C SER A 14 0.67 -15.45 -1.01
N THR A 15 -0.26 -15.13 -1.91
CA THR A 15 -1.53 -15.86 -2.07
C THR A 15 -1.32 -17.25 -2.63
N LEU A 16 -0.46 -17.39 -3.66
CA LEU A 16 -0.12 -18.68 -4.25
C LEU A 16 0.61 -19.58 -3.24
N ALA A 17 1.57 -19.03 -2.50
CA ALA A 17 2.27 -19.76 -1.44
C ALA A 17 1.32 -20.29 -0.35
N ASP A 18 0.36 -19.46 0.10
CA ASP A 18 -0.72 -19.87 1.02
C ASP A 18 -1.68 -20.92 0.42
N ILE A 19 -1.76 -21.05 -0.91
CA ILE A 19 -2.59 -22.05 -1.60
C ILE A 19 -1.84 -23.38 -1.75
N THR A 20 -0.58 -23.35 -2.19
CA THR A 20 0.24 -24.55 -2.41
C THR A 20 0.69 -25.21 -1.12
N GLY A 21 0.64 -24.49 -0.01
CA GLY A 21 1.23 -24.91 1.27
C GLY A 21 2.70 -24.49 1.29
N VAL A 22 3.05 -23.66 2.27
CA VAL A 22 4.43 -23.27 2.53
C VAL A 22 5.07 -24.33 3.43
N PRO A 23 6.32 -24.78 3.16
CA PRO A 23 6.99 -25.74 4.02
C PRO A 23 7.20 -25.22 5.45
N GLU A 24 7.43 -26.14 6.38
CA GLU A 24 7.81 -25.82 7.75
C GLU A 24 9.12 -24.99 7.73
N GLY A 25 9.04 -23.74 8.21
CA GLY A 25 10.09 -22.73 8.07
C GLY A 25 9.70 -21.50 7.24
N GLY A 26 8.65 -21.58 6.42
CA GLY A 26 8.19 -20.46 5.60
C GLY A 26 8.84 -20.41 4.20
N PHE A 27 8.67 -19.29 3.51
CA PHE A 27 9.49 -18.92 2.35
C PHE A 27 9.95 -17.47 2.52
N GLU A 28 11.17 -17.18 2.07
CA GLU A 28 11.77 -15.85 2.19
C GLU A 28 11.09 -14.90 1.17
N GLN A 29 10.59 -13.76 1.65
CA GLN A 29 9.90 -12.77 0.82
C GLN A 29 10.18 -11.34 1.32
N ASP A 30 11.02 -10.60 0.59
CA ASP A 30 11.31 -9.18 0.87
C ASP A 30 10.22 -8.22 0.37
N GLY A 31 9.07 -8.72 -0.09
CA GLY A 31 7.97 -7.95 -0.68
C GLY A 31 6.86 -7.61 0.32
N VAL A 32 6.25 -6.43 0.19
CA VAL A 32 5.12 -5.96 1.02
C VAL A 32 3.80 -6.72 0.86
N GLY A 33 3.73 -7.66 -0.10
CA GLY A 33 2.50 -8.38 -0.42
C GLY A 33 1.98 -9.28 0.70
N ARG A 34 0.66 -9.36 0.81
CA ARG A 34 -0.05 -10.14 1.82
C ARG A 34 -1.14 -10.97 1.18
N SER A 35 -1.06 -12.29 1.39
CA SER A 35 -2.01 -13.30 0.91
C SER A 35 -3.47 -12.87 1.02
N LEU A 36 -4.20 -12.99 -0.09
CA LEU A 36 -5.63 -12.72 -0.22
C LEU A 36 -6.50 -13.87 0.30
N LYS A 37 -5.90 -15.03 0.62
CA LYS A 37 -6.58 -16.17 1.27
C LYS A 37 -6.81 -15.92 2.77
N ARG A 38 -6.11 -14.94 3.36
CA ARG A 38 -6.23 -14.56 4.79
C ARG A 38 -7.35 -13.54 4.94
N LYS A 39 -8.36 -13.84 5.78
CA LYS A 39 -9.45 -12.91 6.07
C LYS A 39 -8.95 -11.72 6.90
N ILE A 40 -9.23 -10.52 6.42
CA ILE A 40 -9.05 -9.24 7.10
C ILE A 40 -10.40 -8.53 7.04
N LYS A 41 -10.73 -7.70 8.05
CA LYS A 41 -11.97 -6.91 8.04
C LYS A 41 -11.83 -5.75 7.04
N PHE A 42 -12.90 -5.51 6.28
CA PHE A 42 -12.94 -4.47 5.26
C PHE A 42 -12.51 -3.10 5.80
N GLY A 43 -11.63 -2.41 5.06
CA GLY A 43 -11.07 -1.10 5.40
C GLY A 43 -9.87 -1.15 6.33
N GLU A 44 -9.56 -2.29 6.95
CA GLU A 44 -8.34 -2.48 7.76
C GLU A 44 -7.14 -2.92 6.92
N ARG A 45 -7.36 -3.43 5.71
CA ARG A 45 -6.28 -3.71 4.76
C ARG A 45 -5.72 -2.39 4.21
N VAL A 46 -4.40 -2.35 4.05
CA VAL A 46 -3.65 -1.20 3.52
C VAL A 46 -2.84 -1.66 2.33
N VAL A 47 -3.03 -0.98 1.20
CA VAL A 47 -2.31 -1.22 -0.06
C VAL A 47 -1.56 0.04 -0.46
N TYR A 48 -0.31 -0.13 -0.92
CA TYR A 48 0.56 0.95 -1.37
C TYR A 48 0.78 0.85 -2.89
N SER A 49 -0.03 1.57 -3.65
CA SER A 49 0.18 1.69 -5.10
C SER A 49 1.16 2.84 -5.36
N ASN A 50 2.42 2.48 -5.56
CA ASN A 50 3.53 3.41 -5.76
C ASN A 50 3.98 3.42 -7.22
N ASN A 51 3.81 4.55 -7.91
CA ASN A 51 4.56 4.84 -9.13
C ASN A 51 5.85 5.60 -8.74
N PRO A 52 7.05 4.99 -8.83
CA PRO A 52 8.29 5.60 -8.35
C PRO A 52 8.64 6.94 -8.98
N SER A 53 8.07 7.24 -10.16
CA SER A 53 8.41 8.44 -10.93
C SER A 53 7.57 9.68 -10.58
N ARG A 54 6.33 9.54 -10.08
CA ARG A 54 5.37 10.68 -10.04
C ARG A 54 4.31 10.69 -8.94
N LYS A 55 3.73 9.55 -8.55
CA LYS A 55 2.55 9.52 -7.66
C LYS A 55 2.58 8.28 -6.78
N MET A 56 2.53 8.49 -5.47
CA MET A 56 2.34 7.44 -4.48
C MET A 56 0.88 7.45 -4.02
N SER A 57 0.38 6.31 -3.57
CA SER A 57 -0.96 6.24 -3.01
C SER A 57 -1.14 5.14 -1.99
N VAL A 58 -1.99 5.41 -1.00
CA VAL A 58 -2.51 4.42 -0.06
C VAL A 58 -3.96 4.14 -0.43
N VAL A 59 -4.37 2.87 -0.47
CA VAL A 59 -5.77 2.47 -0.61
C VAL A 59 -6.18 1.66 0.63
N ARG A 60 -7.36 1.98 1.19
CA ARG A 60 -8.02 1.29 2.30
C ARG A 60 -9.52 1.27 2.08
N GLY A 61 -10.14 0.10 1.92
CA GLY A 61 -11.53 0.00 1.49
C GLY A 61 -11.77 0.83 0.22
N HIS A 62 -12.84 1.63 0.20
CA HIS A 62 -13.19 2.51 -0.93
C HIS A 62 -12.39 3.83 -0.98
N LEU A 63 -11.39 4.05 -0.11
CA LEU A 63 -10.68 5.33 -0.05
C LEU A 63 -9.24 5.20 -0.56
N ARG A 64 -8.88 6.08 -1.51
CA ARG A 64 -7.53 6.25 -2.05
C ARG A 64 -6.98 7.62 -1.67
N LEU A 65 -5.95 7.63 -0.82
CA LEU A 65 -5.11 8.79 -0.60
C LEU A 65 -4.02 8.85 -1.67
N ARG A 66 -3.98 9.91 -2.47
CA ARG A 66 -2.87 10.23 -3.36
C ARG A 66 -1.94 11.24 -2.69
N TYR A 67 -0.64 11.05 -2.87
CA TYR A 67 0.36 11.98 -2.38
C TYR A 67 1.62 11.95 -3.24
N ASP A 68 2.45 12.98 -3.11
CA ASP A 68 3.75 13.07 -3.76
C ASP A 68 4.88 13.35 -2.77
N LYS A 69 6.13 13.29 -3.23
CA LYS A 69 7.34 13.49 -2.39
C LYS A 69 7.87 14.93 -2.42
N VAL A 70 7.47 15.73 -3.41
CA VAL A 70 8.08 17.04 -3.74
C VAL A 70 7.31 18.19 -3.11
N THR A 71 5.97 18.15 -3.17
CA THR A 71 5.09 19.25 -2.70
C THR A 71 4.41 18.96 -1.36
N ASP A 72 4.65 17.78 -0.79
CA ASP A 72 3.93 17.20 0.37
C ASP A 72 2.41 17.09 0.19
N SER A 73 1.89 17.27 -1.04
CA SER A 73 0.44 17.27 -1.28
C SER A 73 -0.20 15.93 -0.91
N MET A 74 -1.41 16.02 -0.38
CA MET A 74 -2.27 14.90 -0.03
C MET A 74 -3.67 15.21 -0.56
N MET A 75 -4.30 14.27 -1.27
CA MET A 75 -5.67 14.35 -1.74
C MET A 75 -6.34 12.99 -1.52
N LEU A 76 -7.54 12.97 -0.95
CA LEU A 76 -8.28 11.75 -0.63
C LEU A 76 -9.52 11.61 -1.51
N HIS A 77 -9.73 10.45 -2.10
CA HIS A 77 -10.83 10.20 -3.03
C HIS A 77 -11.57 8.89 -2.69
N ASP A 78 -12.87 8.87 -2.96
CA ASP A 78 -13.69 7.65 -2.96
C ASP A 78 -13.55 6.97 -4.34
N VAL A 79 -12.94 5.79 -4.41
CA VAL A 79 -12.62 5.13 -5.69
C VAL A 79 -13.83 4.54 -6.42
N ASP A 80 -14.93 4.31 -5.69
CA ASP A 80 -16.17 3.77 -6.25
C ASP A 80 -17.04 4.89 -6.84
N LYS A 81 -17.02 6.07 -6.22
CA LYS A 81 -17.87 7.22 -6.61
C LYS A 81 -17.15 8.30 -7.41
N ASP A 82 -15.83 8.44 -7.25
CA ASP A 82 -14.98 9.45 -7.89
C ASP A 82 -13.77 8.79 -8.56
N HIS A 83 -14.04 7.91 -9.51
CA HIS A 83 -13.04 7.23 -10.33
C HIS A 83 -12.01 8.19 -10.96
N ASP A 84 -12.47 9.36 -11.39
CA ASP A 84 -11.62 10.40 -12.01
C ASP A 84 -10.82 11.24 -10.99
N MET A 85 -11.07 11.05 -9.70
CA MET A 85 -10.38 11.71 -8.58
C MET A 85 -10.46 13.26 -8.67
N LYS A 86 -11.68 13.78 -8.84
CA LYS A 86 -12.01 15.20 -8.97
C LYS A 86 -12.37 15.87 -7.64
N LYS A 87 -12.95 15.15 -6.68
CA LYS A 87 -13.31 15.66 -5.36
C LYS A 87 -12.28 15.22 -4.33
N ASP A 88 -11.60 16.18 -3.72
CA ASP A 88 -10.77 15.91 -2.54
C ASP A 88 -11.63 15.90 -1.27
N LEU A 89 -11.60 14.79 -0.55
CA LEU A 89 -12.29 14.56 0.72
C LEU A 89 -11.43 14.90 1.93
N LEU A 90 -10.11 15.08 1.76
CA LEU A 90 -9.19 15.34 2.87
C LEU A 90 -9.53 16.60 3.68
N PRO A 91 -10.01 17.71 3.07
CA PRO A 91 -10.46 18.90 3.80
C PRO A 91 -11.68 18.64 4.70
N GLU A 92 -12.53 17.69 4.35
CA GLU A 92 -13.78 17.36 5.06
C GLU A 92 -13.54 16.48 6.31
N LEU A 93 -12.37 15.83 6.41
CA LEU A 93 -12.01 14.99 7.55
C LEU A 93 -11.73 15.76 8.84
N THR A 94 -12.02 15.12 9.97
CA THR A 94 -11.56 15.55 11.29
C THR A 94 -10.02 15.48 11.41
N ALA A 95 -9.48 16.14 12.44
CA ALA A 95 -8.04 16.12 12.72
C ALA A 95 -7.49 14.70 12.97
N ASP A 96 -8.26 13.85 13.68
CA ASP A 96 -7.85 12.48 14.00
C ASP A 96 -7.86 11.57 12.77
N GLU A 97 -8.90 11.65 11.93
CA GLU A 97 -8.95 10.92 10.66
C GLU A 97 -7.82 11.34 9.71
N ARG A 98 -7.54 12.66 9.63
CA ARG A 98 -6.42 13.19 8.84
C ARG A 98 -5.06 12.74 9.39
N SER A 99 -4.92 12.65 10.72
CA SER A 99 -3.73 12.11 11.40
C SER A 99 -3.50 10.64 11.04
N GLU A 100 -4.55 9.82 11.03
CA GLU A 100 -4.47 8.42 10.57
C GLU A 100 -3.99 8.32 9.12
N TRP A 101 -4.58 9.08 8.18
CA TRP A 101 -4.11 9.11 6.79
C TRP A 101 -2.66 9.60 6.64
N THR A 102 -2.22 10.51 7.51
CA THR A 102 -0.83 11.00 7.55
C THR A 102 0.13 9.88 7.97
N LYS A 103 -0.22 9.07 8.98
CA LYS A 103 0.58 7.89 9.38
C LYS A 103 0.74 6.90 8.23
N TRP A 104 -0.33 6.62 7.48
CA TRP A 104 -0.27 5.71 6.33
C TRP A 104 0.55 6.28 5.16
N ARG A 105 0.44 7.58 4.87
CA ARG A 105 1.34 8.28 3.92
C ARG A 105 2.80 8.08 4.28
N ASP A 106 3.14 8.28 5.55
CA ASP A 106 4.53 8.26 6.02
C ASP A 106 5.10 6.84 6.06
N ALA A 107 4.29 5.84 6.43
CA ALA A 107 4.64 4.42 6.27
C ALA A 107 4.86 4.06 4.78
N GLY A 108 4.01 4.52 3.87
CA GLY A 108 4.18 4.32 2.42
C GLY A 108 5.45 4.98 1.87
N ARG A 109 5.86 6.14 2.42
CA ARG A 109 7.14 6.79 2.11
C ARG A 109 8.34 6.01 2.63
N GLN A 110 8.26 5.44 3.83
CA GLN A 110 9.32 4.59 4.39
C GLN A 110 9.52 3.34 3.53
N VAL A 111 8.43 2.65 3.16
CA VAL A 111 8.43 1.51 2.24
C VAL A 111 9.09 1.88 0.90
N ASN A 112 8.69 3.00 0.29
CA ASN A 112 9.27 3.42 -0.98
C ASN A 112 10.77 3.76 -0.85
N SER A 113 11.18 4.43 0.23
CA SER A 113 12.59 4.74 0.49
C SER A 113 13.43 3.48 0.68
N TYR A 114 12.96 2.51 1.48
CA TYR A 114 13.64 1.22 1.71
C TYR A 114 13.99 0.50 0.40
N TYR A 115 13.02 0.36 -0.51
CA TYR A 115 13.28 -0.27 -1.82
C TYR A 115 14.10 0.61 -2.76
N THR A 116 13.91 1.93 -2.75
CA THR A 116 14.67 2.86 -3.61
C THR A 116 16.16 2.85 -3.26
N GLU A 117 16.48 2.96 -1.98
CA GLU A 117 17.84 2.88 -1.44
C GLU A 117 18.49 1.55 -1.81
N ARG A 118 17.78 0.45 -1.58
CA ARG A 118 18.28 -0.90 -1.89
C ARG A 118 18.48 -1.18 -3.37
N TRP A 119 17.62 -0.62 -4.22
CA TRP A 119 17.75 -0.68 -5.67
C TRP A 119 18.96 0.11 -6.17
N VAL A 120 19.14 1.35 -5.69
CA VAL A 120 20.27 2.21 -6.07
C VAL A 120 21.60 1.63 -5.57
N GLY A 121 21.63 1.12 -4.33
CA GLY A 121 22.80 0.47 -3.73
C GLY A 121 23.10 -0.94 -4.28
N LYS A 122 22.24 -1.50 -5.15
CA LYS A 122 22.35 -2.86 -5.72
C LYS A 122 22.42 -3.96 -4.65
N CYS A 123 21.66 -3.78 -3.57
CA CYS A 123 21.72 -4.53 -2.32
C CYS A 123 20.32 -5.08 -1.93
N LEU A 124 19.43 -5.29 -2.90
CA LEU A 124 18.02 -5.63 -2.68
C LEU A 124 17.79 -6.89 -1.83
N LEU A 125 18.65 -7.89 -1.99
CA LEU A 125 18.60 -9.17 -1.26
C LEU A 125 19.70 -9.28 -0.19
N ALA A 126 20.33 -8.16 0.19
CA ALA A 126 21.39 -8.14 1.18
C ALA A 126 20.84 -7.80 2.57
N ALA A 127 21.37 -8.46 3.60
CA ALA A 127 21.02 -8.19 5.00
C ALA A 127 21.29 -6.72 5.42
N GLY A 128 22.22 -6.04 4.73
CA GLY A 128 22.57 -4.65 4.98
C GLY A 128 22.73 -3.86 3.67
N CYS A 129 22.32 -2.60 3.75
CA CYS A 129 22.65 -1.50 2.85
C CYS A 129 22.60 -0.23 3.70
#